data_AF-A0A7X2MZZ3-F1
#
_entry.id   AF-A0A7X2MZZ3-F1
#
_cell.length_a   1.000
_cell.length_b   1.000
_cell.length_c   1.000
_cell.angle_alpha   90.00
_cell.angle_beta   90.00
_cell.angle_gamma   90.00
#
_symmetry.space_group_name_H-M   'P 1'
#
loop_
_entity.id
_entity.type
_entity.pdbx_description
1 polymer ?
#
loop_
_entity_poly.entity_id
_entity_poly.type
_entity_poly.pdbx_seq_one_letter_code
_entity_poly.pdbx_strand_id
1 'polypeptide(L)'
;MGALLGRTAGRICEGKITIEGVDYDLALNYELHSGQGGEKGFNRKIWDVNVVEDEKSISLVCTAVSPDGDENYPGNLKVEVIFT
;
A
#
# COMPACT_ATOMS: atom_id res chain seq x y z
N MET A 1 1.02 -8.14 13.09
CA MET A 1 2.31 -8.81 12.77
C MET A 1 2.25 -9.32 11.34
N GLY A 2 3.36 -9.28 10.59
CA GLY A 2 3.51 -9.93 9.27
C GLY A 2 2.78 -9.30 8.07
N ALA A 3 2.29 -8.07 8.17
CA ALA A 3 1.47 -7.47 7.12
C ALA A 3 2.30 -6.64 6.12
N LEU A 4 1.82 -6.58 4.88
CA LEU A 4 2.26 -5.59 3.89
C LEU A 4 1.64 -4.24 4.24
N LEU A 5 2.48 -3.21 4.38
CA LEU A 5 2.05 -1.84 4.69
C LEU A 5 2.22 -0.98 3.44
N GLY A 6 1.27 -0.08 3.19
CA GLY A 6 1.34 0.78 2.02
C GLY A 6 0.03 1.49 1.70
N ARG A 7 0.07 2.58 0.92
CA ARG A 7 1.20 3.02 0.05
C ARG A 7 2.43 3.58 0.75
N THR A 8 2.30 4.09 1.98
CA THR A 8 3.43 4.55 2.80
C THR A 8 3.42 3.89 4.17
N ALA A 9 4.57 3.41 4.66
CA ALA A 9 4.71 2.95 6.03
C ALA A 9 5.02 4.12 6.98
N GLY A 10 4.58 4.03 8.23
CA GLY A 10 4.77 5.08 9.24
C GLY A 10 3.56 6.00 9.39
N ARG A 11 3.80 7.30 9.62
CA ARG A 11 2.76 8.32 9.80
C ARG A 11 3.07 9.56 8.96
N ILE A 12 2.06 10.12 8.33
CA ILE A 12 2.11 11.40 7.61
C ILE A 12 1.36 12.43 8.45
N CYS A 13 2.07 13.49 8.82
CA CYS A 13 1.53 14.58 9.64
C CYS A 13 0.33 15.21 8.93
N GLU A 14 -0.78 15.37 9.67
CA GLU A 14 -2.04 15.90 9.14
C GLU A 14 -2.62 15.17 7.92
N GLY A 15 -2.06 14.02 7.54
CA GLY A 15 -2.38 13.35 6.28
C GLY A 15 -2.05 14.18 5.04
N LYS A 16 -1.23 15.24 5.15
CA LYS A 16 -0.98 16.17 4.06
C LYS A 16 0.30 15.83 3.31
N ILE A 17 0.21 15.77 2.00
CA ILE A 17 1.35 15.64 1.10
C ILE A 17 1.22 16.62 -0.06
N THR A 18 2.37 17.04 -0.59
CA THR A 18 2.45 17.82 -1.82
C THR A 18 3.23 17.02 -2.85
N ILE A 19 2.63 16.76 -4.01
CA ILE A 19 3.28 16.07 -5.13
C ILE A 19 3.23 17.02 -6.33
N GLU A 20 4.41 17.37 -6.86
CA GLU A 20 4.55 18.28 -8.01
C GLU A 20 3.80 19.61 -7.85
N GLY A 21 3.73 20.13 -6.62
CA GLY A 21 3.04 21.39 -6.30
C GLY A 21 1.53 21.27 -6.15
N VAL A 22 0.97 20.06 -6.22
CA VAL A 22 -0.44 19.78 -5.92
C VAL A 22 -0.56 19.18 -4.52
N ASP A 23 -1.43 19.77 -3.70
CA ASP A 23 -1.70 19.32 -2.35
C ASP A 23 -2.79 18.23 -2.33
N TYR A 24 -2.56 17.20 -1.50
CA TYR A 24 -3.49 16.10 -1.30
C TYR A 24 -3.69 15.85 0.20
N ASP A 25 -4.96 15.70 0.58
CA ASP A 25 -5.38 15.26 1.92
C ASP A 25 -5.63 13.75 1.90
N LEU A 26 -4.68 12.99 2.44
CA LEU A 26 -4.78 11.54 2.60
C LEU A 26 -5.83 11.17 3.64
N ALA A 27 -6.34 9.94 3.54
CA ALA A 27 -7.25 9.42 4.54
C ALA A 27 -6.60 9.41 5.94
N LEU A 28 -7.28 10.04 6.90
CA LEU A 28 -6.88 10.05 8.31
C LEU A 28 -7.44 8.82 9.01
N ASN A 29 -6.55 8.04 9.60
CA ASN A 29 -6.87 6.81 10.34
C ASN A 29 -6.04 6.68 11.62
N TYR A 30 -5.19 7.66 11.93
CA TYR A 30 -4.39 7.70 13.14
C TYR A 30 -4.49 9.09 13.77
N GLU A 31 -5.57 9.33 14.52
CA GLU A 31 -5.90 10.66 15.06
C GLU A 31 -5.91 11.72 13.94
N LEU A 32 -5.03 12.73 14.05
CA LEU A 32 -4.84 13.77 13.05
C LEU A 32 -3.84 13.36 11.95
N HIS A 33 -3.48 12.09 11.80
CA HIS A 33 -2.44 11.65 10.87
C HIS A 33 -2.96 10.54 9.95
N SER A 34 -2.34 10.41 8.78
CA SER A 34 -2.48 9.22 7.96
C SER A 34 -1.41 8.21 8.38
N GLY A 35 -1.82 7.04 8.82
CA GLY A 35 -0.96 5.98 9.35
C GLY A 35 -0.97 4.75 8.46
N GLN A 36 0.21 4.19 8.19
CA GLN A 36 0.41 2.89 7.54
C GLN A 36 -0.24 2.73 6.16
N GLY A 37 -0.55 3.84 5.49
CA GLY A 37 -1.14 3.85 4.16
C GLY A 37 -2.67 3.88 4.13
N GLY A 38 -3.30 4.23 5.25
CA GLY A 38 -4.75 4.44 5.35
C GLY A 38 -5.49 3.32 6.08
N GLU A 39 -6.81 3.47 6.22
CA GLU A 39 -7.64 2.57 7.03
C GLU A 39 -7.80 1.19 6.37
N LYS A 40 -8.04 1.17 5.05
CA LYS A 40 -8.11 -0.07 4.28
C LYS A 40 -6.72 -0.61 4.01
N GLY A 41 -5.79 0.25 3.55
CA GLY A 41 -4.35 -0.03 3.42
C GLY A 41 -3.98 -1.33 2.70
N PHE A 42 -2.69 -1.59 2.55
CA PHE A 42 -2.23 -2.86 1.95
C PHE A 42 -2.39 -4.06 2.88
N ASN A 43 -2.49 -3.82 4.18
CA ASN A 43 -2.63 -4.84 5.21
C ASN A 43 -4.04 -5.45 5.28
N ARG A 44 -5.05 -4.82 4.68
CA ARG A 44 -6.42 -5.38 4.61
C ARG A 44 -6.90 -5.64 3.19
N LYS A 45 -6.07 -5.42 2.16
CA LYS A 45 -6.39 -5.83 0.79
C LYS A 45 -6.32 -7.35 0.65
N ILE A 46 -7.20 -7.88 -0.18
CA ILE A 46 -7.08 -9.25 -0.70
C ILE A 46 -6.10 -9.17 -1.87
N TRP A 47 -5.01 -9.94 -1.78
CA TRP A 47 -3.98 -10.01 -2.80
C TRP A 47 -4.23 -11.18 -3.74
N ASP A 48 -3.95 -10.99 -5.02
CA ASP A 48 -3.86 -12.09 -5.99
C ASP A 48 -2.48 -12.75 -5.80
N VAL A 49 -2.44 -14.07 -5.63
CA VAL A 49 -1.22 -14.80 -5.26
C VAL A 49 -0.96 -15.91 -6.26
N ASN A 50 0.23 -15.88 -6.85
CA ASN A 50 0.75 -16.94 -7.71
C ASN A 50 1.96 -17.60 -7.05
N VAL A 51 2.00 -18.94 -7.10
CA VAL A 51 3.14 -19.72 -6.62
C VAL A 51 4.08 -19.99 -7.80
N VAL A 52 5.36 -19.71 -7.62
CA VAL A 52 6.41 -20.02 -8.59
C VAL A 52 7.39 -20.98 -7.93
N GLU A 53 7.60 -22.14 -8.54
CA GLU A 53 8.48 -23.19 -8.03
C GLU A 53 9.62 -23.44 -9.02
N ASP A 54 10.84 -23.51 -8.49
CA ASP A 54 12.01 -24.00 -9.22
C ASP A 54 12.65 -25.19 -8.47
N GLU A 55 13.71 -25.79 -9.02
CA GLU A 55 14.33 -26.98 -8.43
C GLU A 55 14.86 -26.79 -6.99
N LYS A 56 14.99 -25.55 -6.51
CA LYS A 56 15.66 -25.21 -5.25
C LYS A 56 14.85 -24.29 -4.33
N SER A 57 13.75 -23.70 -4.80
CA SER A 57 13.00 -22.69 -4.06
C SER A 57 11.52 -22.62 -4.47
N ILE A 58 10.71 -22.09 -3.56
CA ILE A 58 9.30 -21.78 -3.78
C ILE A 58 9.12 -20.30 -3.46
N SER A 59 8.55 -19.55 -4.40
CA SER A 59 8.25 -18.14 -4.25
C SER A 59 6.74 -17.88 -4.28
N LEU A 60 6.28 -16.92 -3.49
CA LEU A 60 4.92 -16.37 -3.55
C LEU A 60 4.97 -14.99 -4.21
N VAL A 61 4.36 -14.86 -5.39
CA VAL A 61 4.19 -13.60 -6.11
C VAL A 61 2.80 -13.05 -5.79
N CYS A 62 2.74 -12.03 -4.95
CA CYS A 62 1.51 -11.38 -4.52
C CYS A 62 1.32 -10.06 -5.28
N THR A 63 0.17 -9.86 -5.93
CA THR A 63 -0.14 -8.62 -6.64
C THR A 63 -1.43 -7.97 -6.17
N ALA A 64 -1.49 -6.64 -6.24
CA ALA A 64 -2.70 -5.87 -5.96
C ALA A 64 -2.72 -4.58 -6.79
N VAL A 65 -3.92 -4.00 -6.93
CA VAL A 65 -4.12 -2.68 -7.52
C VAL A 65 -4.63 -1.71 -6.45
N SER A 66 -4.02 -0.53 -6.41
CA SER A 66 -4.48 0.63 -5.67
C SER A 66 -4.84 1.69 -6.71
N PRO A 67 -6.13 1.86 -7.05
CA PRO A 67 -6.53 2.82 -8.07
C PRO A 67 -6.27 4.26 -7.61
N ASP A 68 -6.32 5.20 -8.55
CA ASP A 68 -6.35 6.63 -8.25
C ASP A 68 -7.44 6.95 -7.21
N GLY A 69 -7.08 7.73 -6.19
CA GLY A 69 -7.97 8.09 -5.08
C GLY A 69 -8.12 7.02 -3.99
N ASP A 70 -7.47 5.85 -4.08
CA ASP A 70 -7.47 4.84 -3.02
C ASP A 70 -6.80 5.41 -1.76
N GLU A 71 -7.54 5.51 -0.64
CA GLU A 71 -7.13 6.24 0.58
C GLU A 71 -6.70 7.70 0.30
N ASN A 72 -7.27 8.29 -0.75
CA ASN A 72 -6.97 9.62 -1.31
C ASN A 72 -5.55 9.79 -1.88
N TYR A 73 -4.80 8.72 -2.08
CA TYR A 73 -3.53 8.80 -2.81
C TYR A 73 -3.80 9.01 -4.32
N PRO A 74 -3.10 9.96 -4.97
CA PRO A 74 -3.23 10.13 -6.41
C PRO A 74 -2.53 9.01 -7.19
N GLY A 75 -3.00 8.78 -8.40
CA GLY A 75 -2.44 7.85 -9.37
C GLY A 75 -2.84 6.40 -9.15
N ASN A 76 -2.87 5.65 -10.26
CA ASN A 76 -3.05 4.20 -10.25
C ASN A 76 -1.71 3.52 -9.94
N LEU A 77 -1.68 2.68 -8.92
CA LEU A 77 -0.52 1.88 -8.54
C LEU A 77 -0.85 0.39 -8.66
N LYS A 78 -0.09 -0.32 -9.49
CA LYS A 78 -0.01 -1.78 -9.46
C LYS A 78 1.20 -2.16 -8.62
N VAL A 79 1.01 -3.00 -7.61
CA VAL A 79 2.06 -3.44 -6.69
C VAL A 79 2.24 -4.95 -6.79
N GLU A 80 3.50 -5.37 -6.74
CA GLU A 80 3.92 -6.77 -6.69
C GLU A 80 4.90 -6.95 -5.53
N VAL A 81 4.71 -8.01 -4.75
CA VAL A 81 5.61 -8.42 -3.68
C VAL A 81 5.94 -9.89 -3.85
N ILE A 82 7.22 -10.22 -3.81
CA ILE A 82 7.72 -11.59 -3.96
C ILE A 82 8.34 -12.03 -2.63
N PHE A 83 7.84 -13.12 -2.07
CA PHE A 83 8.46 -13.82 -0.95
C PHE A 83 9.21 -15.04 -1.50
N THR A 84 10.47 -15.21 -1.12
CA THR A 84 11.39 -16.27 -1.58
C THR A 84 11.95 -17.04 -0.40
#